data_AF-A0A5N5SN01-F1
#
_entry.id   AF-A0A5N5SN01-F1
#
_cell.length_a   1.000
_cell.length_b   1.000
_cell.length_c   1.000
_cell.angle_alpha   90.00
_cell.angle_beta   90.00
_cell.angle_gamma   90.00
#
_symmetry.space_group_name_H-M   'P 1'
#
loop_
_entity.id
_entity.type
_entity.pdbx_description
1 polymer ?
#
loop_
_entity_poly.entity_id
_entity_poly.type
_entity_poly.pdbx_seq_one_letter_code
_entity_poly.pdbx_strand_id
1 'polypeptide(L)'
;MQESSEASPVSLKIKFSSYRKKLQLQRKIKLQLHKEKLALHKEKLQASQRKASKLHKNYDEIVKENSVKKLKSKSNIKIDVEKIYTNKLCNCTRVGKYSKNQISNLPQSTCSDFSTQRGKGQRVLSYSYYSIAKNLTKDSIYFKRYFEAIKYRVREAKRLYKGWTVKIYTNVTREDSYVNEILCEVYCNNDEVDLCDISNLPVFGAELKNHNGMFWRFLPLGDPTVDVFLSRDTDSVIQRREFDAVSEWLTTNKTFHVMRDHPFHSHLVLGGLWGAKNVNREELEILRNRIFAANDSHSYNYDQLILRNIVWPLAKNNVVQHDSFMCHKHEGSRAFPTAREIDIYVGWGPYGKEEALKIFQKTMCPLQCRKKPEWTRC
;
A
#
# COMPACT_ATOMS: atom_id res chain seq x y z
N MET A 1 84.03 17.97 -60.50
CA MET A 1 85.02 19.06 -60.49
C MET A 1 84.52 20.15 -59.56
N GLN A 2 85.38 20.53 -58.62
CA GLN A 2 85.20 21.68 -57.71
C GLN A 2 84.99 22.97 -58.49
N GLU A 3 84.33 23.95 -57.88
CA GLU A 3 84.93 25.28 -57.75
C GLU A 3 84.24 26.07 -56.62
N SER A 4 85.04 26.39 -55.60
CA SER A 4 84.73 27.37 -54.57
C SER A 4 85.41 28.68 -54.94
N SER A 5 84.66 29.78 -54.99
CA SER A 5 85.23 31.13 -54.94
C SER A 5 84.77 31.84 -53.65
N GLU A 6 85.74 32.28 -52.86
CA GLU A 6 85.54 33.03 -51.62
C GLU A 6 85.14 34.48 -51.89
N ALA A 7 84.21 35.02 -51.09
CA ALA A 7 83.74 36.40 -51.18
C ALA A 7 84.30 37.29 -50.06
N SER A 8 84.62 38.53 -50.44
CA SER A 8 85.45 39.54 -49.74
C SER A 8 84.93 40.09 -48.38
N PRO A 9 85.84 40.60 -47.51
CA PRO A 9 85.60 40.94 -46.09
C PRO A 9 84.49 41.98 -45.78
N VAL A 10 84.10 42.81 -46.75
CA VAL A 10 83.02 43.80 -46.57
C VAL A 10 81.64 43.11 -46.50
N SER A 11 81.47 41.99 -47.22
CA SER A 11 80.26 41.15 -47.21
C SER A 11 79.99 40.51 -45.84
N LEU A 12 81.06 40.16 -45.12
CA LEU A 12 80.98 39.53 -43.80
C LEU A 12 80.49 40.50 -42.71
N LYS A 13 80.99 41.75 -42.66
CA LYS A 13 80.57 42.73 -41.64
C LYS A 13 79.07 43.10 -41.71
N ILE A 14 78.52 43.23 -42.92
CA ILE A 14 77.09 43.53 -43.13
C ILE A 14 76.23 42.32 -42.73
N LYS A 15 76.65 41.10 -43.07
CA LYS A 15 75.96 39.86 -42.66
C LYS A 15 75.96 39.65 -41.14
N PHE A 16 77.07 39.92 -40.44
CA PHE A 16 77.15 39.80 -38.98
C PHE A 16 76.27 40.83 -38.24
N SER A 17 76.20 42.07 -38.74
CA SER A 17 75.31 43.12 -38.21
C SER A 17 73.83 42.75 -38.36
N SER A 18 73.45 42.26 -39.56
CA SER A 18 72.09 41.76 -39.84
C SER A 18 71.69 40.57 -38.96
N TYR A 19 72.62 39.62 -38.75
CA TYR A 19 72.39 38.45 -37.90
C TYR A 19 72.22 38.83 -36.41
N ARG A 20 73.04 39.74 -35.88
CA ARG A 20 72.87 40.25 -34.49
C ARG A 20 71.54 40.95 -34.28
N LYS A 21 71.07 41.76 -35.26
CA LYS A 21 69.75 42.41 -35.20
C LYS A 21 68.61 41.37 -35.20
N LYS A 22 68.70 40.31 -36.03
CA LYS A 22 67.72 39.21 -36.02
C LYS A 22 67.70 38.46 -34.68
N LEU A 23 68.85 38.16 -34.08
CA LEU A 23 68.92 37.48 -32.79
C LEU A 23 68.35 38.34 -31.65
N GLN A 24 68.61 39.65 -31.65
CA GLN A 24 68.03 40.58 -30.68
C GLN A 24 66.51 40.67 -30.83
N LEU A 25 66.00 40.70 -32.06
CA LEU A 25 64.57 40.71 -32.33
C LEU A 25 63.90 39.40 -31.86
N GLN A 26 64.49 38.24 -32.14
CA GLN A 26 64.01 36.94 -31.65
C GLN A 26 63.98 36.86 -30.13
N ARG A 27 65.01 37.38 -29.44
CA ARG A 27 65.03 37.44 -27.96
C ARG A 27 63.91 38.34 -27.43
N LYS A 28 63.68 39.51 -28.04
CA LYS A 28 62.57 40.41 -27.66
C LYS A 28 61.21 39.76 -27.84
N ILE A 29 60.98 39.08 -28.98
CA ILE A 29 59.73 38.35 -29.25
C ILE A 29 59.52 37.22 -28.22
N LYS A 30 60.56 36.44 -27.91
CA LYS A 30 60.46 35.36 -26.93
C LYS A 30 60.17 35.87 -25.52
N LEU A 31 60.75 37.01 -25.15
CA LEU A 31 60.48 37.66 -23.86
C LEU A 31 59.05 38.19 -23.79
N GLN A 32 58.55 38.77 -24.88
CA GLN A 32 57.17 39.28 -25.00
C GLN A 32 56.15 38.14 -24.87
N LEU A 33 56.34 37.05 -25.62
CA LEU A 33 55.50 35.84 -25.53
C LEU A 33 55.51 35.22 -24.12
N HIS A 34 56.65 35.27 -23.43
CA HIS A 34 56.73 34.78 -22.05
C HIS A 34 55.95 35.66 -21.07
N LYS A 35 56.02 37.00 -21.22
CA LYS A 35 55.24 37.94 -20.43
C LYS A 35 53.73 37.76 -20.65
N GLU A 36 53.30 37.56 -21.88
CA GLU A 36 51.89 37.31 -22.22
C GLU A 36 51.39 35.99 -21.62
N LYS A 37 52.19 34.91 -21.68
CA LYS A 37 51.86 33.64 -21.00
C LYS A 37 51.75 33.79 -19.48
N LEU A 38 52.63 34.57 -18.86
CA LEU A 38 52.59 34.86 -17.43
C LEU A 38 51.34 35.69 -17.05
N ALA A 39 50.97 36.67 -17.87
CA ALA A 39 49.75 37.45 -17.66
C ALA A 39 48.51 36.56 -17.74
N LEU A 40 48.42 35.71 -18.76
CA LEU A 40 47.31 34.75 -18.92
C LEU A 40 47.24 33.75 -17.76
N HIS A 41 48.39 33.29 -17.25
CA HIS A 41 48.43 32.39 -16.11
C HIS A 41 47.95 33.08 -14.82
N LYS A 42 48.35 34.35 -14.61
CA LYS A 42 47.86 35.15 -13.47
C LYS A 42 46.35 35.38 -13.53
N GLU A 43 45.80 35.68 -14.70
CA GLU A 43 44.34 35.81 -14.87
C GLU A 43 43.61 34.51 -14.56
N LYS A 44 44.12 33.36 -15.03
CA LYS A 44 43.55 32.04 -14.71
C LYS A 44 43.60 31.75 -13.21
N LEU A 45 44.69 32.11 -12.53
CA LEU A 45 44.83 31.94 -11.09
C LEU A 45 43.81 32.82 -10.33
N GLN A 46 43.67 34.09 -10.73
CA GLN A 46 42.69 35.00 -10.13
C GLN A 46 41.26 34.55 -10.38
N ALA A 47 40.95 34.03 -11.58
CA ALA A 47 39.64 33.45 -11.89
C ALA A 47 39.35 32.22 -11.02
N SER A 48 40.34 31.35 -10.82
CA SER A 48 40.24 30.19 -9.92
C SER A 48 40.01 30.61 -8.46
N GLN A 49 40.74 31.61 -7.97
CA GLN A 49 40.58 32.18 -6.63
C GLN A 49 39.19 32.81 -6.44
N ARG A 50 38.68 33.56 -7.44
CA ARG A 50 37.32 34.10 -7.42
C ARG A 50 36.27 32.99 -7.38
N LYS A 51 36.48 31.89 -8.11
CA LYS A 51 35.58 30.72 -8.13
C LYS A 51 35.60 30.00 -6.78
N ALA A 52 36.77 29.81 -6.16
CA ALA A 52 36.91 29.25 -4.83
C ALA A 52 36.27 30.13 -3.75
N SER A 53 36.43 31.46 -3.83
CA SER A 53 35.81 32.39 -2.88
C SER A 53 34.28 32.43 -3.01
N LYS A 54 33.72 32.30 -4.24
CA LYS A 54 32.28 32.11 -4.46
C LYS A 54 31.78 30.77 -3.89
N LEU A 55 32.53 29.69 -4.08
CA LEU A 55 32.20 28.38 -3.50
C LEU A 55 32.22 28.42 -1.97
N HIS A 56 33.17 29.13 -1.36
CA HIS A 56 33.26 29.28 0.09
C HIS A 56 32.10 30.13 0.65
N LYS A 57 31.76 31.25 0.01
CA LYS A 57 30.58 32.04 0.38
C LYS A 57 29.28 31.25 0.28
N ASN A 58 29.13 30.44 -0.78
CA ASN A 58 27.97 29.58 -0.95
C ASN A 58 27.94 28.46 0.11
N TYR A 59 29.10 27.93 0.50
CA TYR A 59 29.21 26.98 1.61
C TYR A 59 28.82 27.61 2.95
N ASP A 60 29.27 28.83 3.25
CA ASP A 60 28.92 29.55 4.47
C ASP A 60 27.42 29.93 4.52
N GLU A 61 26.82 30.29 3.39
CA GLU A 61 25.37 30.50 3.25
C GLU A 61 24.59 29.18 3.44
N ILE A 62 25.05 28.08 2.84
CA ILE A 62 24.45 26.74 3.03
C ILE A 62 24.59 26.28 4.49
N VAL A 63 25.73 26.53 5.15
CA VAL A 63 25.94 26.19 6.57
C VAL A 63 25.07 27.07 7.47
N LYS A 64 24.91 28.37 7.18
CA LYS A 64 23.96 29.23 7.89
C LYS A 64 22.51 28.82 7.65
N GLU A 65 22.09 28.55 6.43
CA GLU A 65 20.75 28.03 6.12
C GLU A 65 20.50 26.68 6.79
N ASN A 66 21.47 25.77 6.81
CA ASN A 66 21.35 24.48 7.48
C ASN A 66 21.35 24.62 8.99
N SER A 67 22.07 25.60 9.56
CA SER A 67 22.06 25.87 11.00
C SER A 67 20.75 26.53 11.44
N VAL A 68 20.20 27.44 10.63
CA VAL A 68 18.87 28.06 10.82
C VAL A 68 17.77 27.01 10.57
N LYS A 69 17.89 26.12 9.58
CA LYS A 69 16.99 24.97 9.39
C LYS A 69 17.10 23.97 10.53
N LYS A 70 18.28 23.75 11.11
CA LYS A 70 18.51 22.86 12.27
C LYS A 70 17.99 23.47 13.57
N LEU A 71 17.97 24.80 13.69
CA LEU A 71 17.33 25.53 14.80
C LEU A 71 15.80 25.63 14.61
N LYS A 72 15.30 25.84 13.38
CA LYS A 72 13.87 25.78 13.04
C LYS A 72 13.31 24.35 13.03
N SER A 73 14.13 23.32 12.81
CA SER A 73 13.74 21.91 12.97
C SER A 73 13.78 21.48 14.44
N LYS A 74 14.57 22.16 15.29
CA LYS A 74 14.55 21.98 16.74
C LYS A 74 13.39 22.73 17.43
N SER A 75 12.67 23.63 16.74
CA SER A 75 11.42 24.22 17.24
C SER A 75 10.15 23.46 16.77
N ASN A 76 10.30 22.37 16.02
CA ASN A 76 9.23 21.40 15.73
C ASN A 76 9.63 20.03 16.27
N ILE A 77 9.97 19.96 17.56
CA ILE A 77 9.92 18.67 18.26
C ILE A 77 8.46 18.24 18.19
N LYS A 78 8.13 17.33 17.26
CA LYS A 78 6.95 16.48 17.40
C LYS A 78 7.16 15.73 18.70
N ILE A 79 6.61 16.28 19.78
CA ILE A 79 6.47 15.53 21.02
C ILE A 79 5.42 14.49 20.68
N ASP A 80 5.89 13.33 20.22
CA ASP A 80 5.05 12.17 20.08
C ASP A 80 4.64 11.77 21.48
N VAL A 81 3.40 12.07 21.85
CA VAL A 81 2.85 11.63 23.13
C VAL A 81 2.49 10.17 22.93
N GLU A 82 3.10 9.33 23.75
CA GLU A 82 2.73 7.94 23.85
C GLU A 82 1.43 7.85 24.66
N LYS A 83 0.39 7.28 24.04
CA LYS A 83 -0.84 6.92 24.74
C LYS A 83 -0.97 5.41 24.77
N ILE A 84 -1.24 4.91 25.97
CA ILE A 84 -1.39 3.50 26.24
C ILE A 84 -2.84 3.09 25.94
N TYR A 85 -3.00 2.02 25.16
CA TYR A 85 -4.27 1.43 24.79
C TYR A 85 -4.35 0.02 25.34
N THR A 86 -5.18 -0.19 26.35
CA THR A 86 -5.42 -1.52 26.91
C THR A 86 -6.72 -2.08 26.37
N ASN A 87 -6.64 -3.23 25.70
CA ASN A 87 -7.83 -3.94 25.26
C ASN A 87 -8.37 -4.78 26.43
N LYS A 88 -9.62 -4.51 26.84
CA LYS A 88 -10.24 -5.19 27.98
C LYS A 88 -10.47 -6.68 27.74
N LEU A 89 -10.78 -7.10 26.50
CA LEU A 89 -11.04 -8.51 26.19
C LEU A 89 -9.79 -9.35 26.39
N CYS A 90 -8.68 -8.93 25.79
CA CYS A 90 -7.43 -9.69 25.75
C CYS A 90 -6.39 -9.30 26.80
N ASN A 91 -6.65 -8.26 27.59
CA ASN A 91 -5.76 -7.73 28.62
C ASN A 91 -4.34 -7.42 28.12
N CYS A 92 -4.23 -7.03 26.85
CA CYS A 92 -2.98 -6.61 26.24
C CYS A 92 -2.99 -5.10 26.00
N THR A 93 -1.78 -4.57 25.96
CA THR A 93 -1.54 -3.14 25.94
C THR A 93 -0.72 -2.77 24.71
N ARG A 94 -1.09 -1.68 24.05
CA ARG A 94 -0.39 -1.13 22.90
C ARG A 94 -0.06 0.33 23.12
N VAL A 95 1.04 0.78 22.53
CA VAL A 95 1.45 2.17 22.57
C VAL A 95 1.10 2.82 21.24
N GLY A 96 0.15 3.75 21.26
CA GLY A 96 -0.13 4.64 20.13
C GLY A 96 0.78 5.86 20.17
N LYS A 97 1.23 6.32 19.01
CA LYS A 97 2.10 7.50 18.89
C LYS A 97 1.32 8.66 18.30
N TYR A 98 1.21 9.76 19.04
CA TYR A 98 0.44 10.95 18.64
C TYR A 98 1.30 12.18 18.51
N SER A 99 1.12 12.95 17.43
CA SER A 99 1.53 14.35 17.48
C SER A 99 0.56 15.13 18.36
N LYS A 100 1.05 15.86 19.37
CA LYS A 100 0.25 16.70 20.30
C LYS A 100 -0.83 17.58 19.63
N ASN A 101 -0.62 17.98 18.37
CA ASN A 101 -1.52 18.82 17.60
C ASN A 101 -2.66 18.06 16.88
N GLN A 102 -2.78 16.73 17.03
CA GLN A 102 -3.78 15.91 16.33
C GLN A 102 -4.96 15.44 17.21
N ILE A 103 -4.95 15.71 18.52
CA ILE A 103 -5.84 15.01 19.47
C ILE A 103 -7.31 15.43 19.36
N SER A 104 -7.62 16.67 18.97
CA SER A 104 -9.00 17.19 19.03
C SER A 104 -9.84 17.05 17.75
N ASN A 105 -9.25 16.71 16.59
CA ASN A 105 -9.93 16.74 15.29
C ASN A 105 -9.69 15.51 14.39
N LEU A 106 -9.21 14.38 14.95
CA LEU A 106 -9.09 13.16 14.16
C LEU A 106 -10.48 12.57 13.91
N PRO A 107 -10.81 12.21 12.66
CA PRO A 107 -12.07 11.54 12.41
C PRO A 107 -12.06 10.16 13.06
N GLN A 108 -13.19 9.80 13.67
CA GLN A 108 -13.29 8.60 14.48
C GLN A 108 -13.42 7.36 13.58
N SER A 109 -12.58 6.35 13.81
CA SER A 109 -12.66 5.04 13.15
C SER A 109 -13.94 4.32 13.58
N THR A 110 -14.52 3.52 12.67
CA THR A 110 -15.70 2.69 13.01
C THR A 110 -15.34 1.48 13.88
N CYS A 111 -14.05 1.27 14.21
CA CYS A 111 -13.56 0.07 14.87
C CYS A 111 -13.23 0.26 16.36
N SER A 112 -12.29 1.15 16.69
CA SER A 112 -11.82 1.39 18.07
C SER A 112 -10.97 2.67 18.14
N ASP A 113 -10.73 3.17 19.35
CA ASP A 113 -9.82 4.31 19.57
C ASP A 113 -8.38 4.02 19.11
N PHE A 114 -7.93 2.77 19.25
CA PHE A 114 -6.62 2.36 18.75
C PHE A 114 -6.58 2.36 17.21
N SER A 115 -7.69 2.03 16.57
CA SER A 115 -7.81 2.17 15.12
C SER A 115 -7.84 3.65 14.70
N THR A 116 -8.52 4.51 15.46
CA THR A 116 -8.52 5.97 15.26
C THR A 116 -7.11 6.55 15.35
N GLN A 117 -6.27 6.05 16.27
CA GLN A 117 -4.91 6.57 16.44
C GLN A 117 -3.99 6.34 15.25
N ARG A 118 -4.26 5.31 14.42
CA ARG A 118 -3.50 5.07 13.19
C ARG A 118 -3.68 6.18 12.15
N GLY A 119 -4.72 7.01 12.30
CA GLY A 119 -5.00 8.15 11.44
C GLY A 119 -5.64 7.78 10.10
N LYS A 120 -5.69 8.74 9.18
CA LYS A 120 -6.22 8.57 7.82
C LYS A 120 -5.26 7.73 6.95
N GLY A 121 -5.75 7.23 5.82
CA GLY A 121 -4.91 6.54 4.84
C GLY A 121 -4.84 5.03 5.03
N GLN A 122 -5.59 4.47 5.98
CA GLN A 122 -5.52 3.04 6.28
C GLN A 122 -6.03 2.22 5.10
N ARG A 123 -5.35 1.12 4.81
CA ARG A 123 -5.83 0.08 3.89
C ARG A 123 -6.13 -1.17 4.71
N VAL A 124 -7.33 -1.71 4.55
CA VAL A 124 -7.90 -2.65 5.52
C VAL A 124 -8.30 -3.97 4.88
N LEU A 125 -7.93 -5.08 5.51
CA LEU A 125 -8.62 -6.36 5.36
C LEU A 125 -9.58 -6.50 6.54
N SER A 126 -10.86 -6.67 6.25
CA SER A 126 -11.94 -6.62 7.23
C SER A 126 -12.59 -7.99 7.40
N TYR A 127 -12.68 -8.44 8.65
CA TYR A 127 -13.22 -9.74 9.02
C TYR A 127 -14.31 -9.60 10.09
N SER A 128 -15.33 -10.45 9.99
CA SER A 128 -16.24 -10.73 11.09
C SER A 128 -15.78 -12.02 11.77
N TYR A 129 -15.53 -11.98 13.07
CA TYR A 129 -15.13 -13.11 13.89
C TYR A 129 -16.07 -13.19 15.08
N TYR A 130 -17.09 -14.05 15.00
CA TYR A 130 -18.20 -14.01 15.95
C TYR A 130 -18.61 -15.41 16.39
N SER A 131 -18.93 -15.52 17.67
CA SER A 131 -19.34 -16.77 18.31
C SER A 131 -20.85 -16.85 18.35
N ILE A 132 -21.43 -17.86 17.69
CA ILE A 132 -22.86 -18.21 17.77
C ILE A 132 -23.08 -19.63 18.29
N ALA A 133 -22.04 -20.46 18.29
CA ALA A 133 -22.13 -21.86 18.64
C ALA A 133 -21.78 -22.05 20.13
N LYS A 134 -22.74 -22.59 20.89
CA LYS A 134 -22.51 -23.04 22.26
C LYS A 134 -21.79 -24.40 22.24
N ASN A 135 -20.88 -24.63 23.19
CA ASN A 135 -20.16 -25.91 23.37
C ASN A 135 -19.23 -26.32 22.21
N LEU A 136 -18.40 -25.40 21.74
CA LEU A 136 -17.38 -25.69 20.73
C LEU A 136 -16.22 -26.51 21.28
N THR A 137 -15.84 -27.57 20.57
CA THR A 137 -14.59 -28.30 20.83
C THR A 137 -13.49 -27.85 19.87
N LYS A 138 -12.24 -27.78 20.37
CA LYS A 138 -11.05 -27.41 19.59
C LYS A 138 -10.85 -28.29 18.36
N ASP A 139 -11.27 -29.55 18.42
CA ASP A 139 -11.08 -30.50 17.33
C ASP A 139 -12.16 -30.44 16.23
N SER A 140 -13.27 -29.76 16.49
CA SER A 140 -14.37 -29.67 15.53
C SER A 140 -13.95 -28.96 14.24
N ILE A 141 -14.41 -29.47 13.10
CA ILE A 141 -14.18 -28.84 11.78
C ILE A 141 -14.71 -27.40 11.78
N TYR A 142 -15.83 -27.15 12.44
CA TYR A 142 -16.39 -25.80 12.58
C TYR A 142 -15.42 -24.85 13.28
N PHE A 143 -14.83 -25.27 14.40
CA PHE A 143 -13.86 -24.46 15.13
C PHE A 143 -12.61 -24.16 14.30
N LYS A 144 -12.04 -25.19 13.68
CA LYS A 144 -10.86 -25.05 12.81
C LYS A 144 -11.14 -24.12 11.63
N ARG A 145 -12.33 -24.23 11.04
CA ARG A 145 -12.76 -23.45 9.87
C ARG A 145 -12.98 -21.98 10.17
N TYR A 146 -13.69 -21.64 11.24
CA TYR A 146 -14.15 -20.26 11.47
C TYR A 146 -13.32 -19.50 12.49
N PHE A 147 -12.70 -20.20 13.45
CA PHE A 147 -11.95 -19.59 14.54
C PHE A 147 -10.44 -19.77 14.35
N GLU A 148 -9.94 -21.01 14.28
CA GLU A 148 -8.49 -21.24 14.15
C GLU A 148 -7.92 -20.66 12.84
N ALA A 149 -8.71 -20.71 11.76
CA ALA A 149 -8.33 -20.22 10.44
C ALA A 149 -7.82 -18.76 10.43
N ILE A 150 -8.29 -17.90 11.34
CA ILE A 150 -7.93 -16.48 11.39
C ILE A 150 -6.42 -16.28 11.60
N LYS A 151 -5.74 -17.18 12.33
CA LYS A 151 -4.29 -17.17 12.53
C LYS A 151 -3.55 -17.17 11.20
N TYR A 152 -3.99 -18.05 10.30
CA TYR A 152 -3.41 -18.17 8.97
C TYR A 152 -3.80 -16.99 8.09
N ARG A 153 -5.01 -16.45 8.21
CA ARG A 153 -5.43 -15.26 7.45
C ARG A 153 -4.56 -14.05 7.78
N VAL A 154 -4.32 -13.78 9.06
CA VAL A 154 -3.45 -12.68 9.50
C VAL A 154 -2.02 -12.87 9.02
N ARG A 155 -1.48 -14.10 9.11
CA ARG A 155 -0.15 -14.42 8.58
C ARG A 155 -0.03 -14.14 7.08
N GLU A 156 -1.01 -14.58 6.28
CA GLU A 156 -0.99 -14.33 4.83
C GLU A 156 -1.23 -12.86 4.48
N ALA A 157 -2.06 -12.16 5.25
CA ALA A 157 -2.27 -10.72 5.11
C ALA A 157 -0.96 -9.96 5.33
N LYS A 158 -0.21 -10.29 6.39
CA LYS A 158 1.12 -9.71 6.67
C LYS A 158 2.10 -9.94 5.52
N ARG A 159 2.05 -11.12 4.90
CA ARG A 159 2.95 -11.51 3.81
C ARG A 159 2.62 -10.79 2.49
N LEU A 160 1.35 -10.79 2.09
CA LEU A 160 0.90 -10.28 0.78
C LEU A 160 0.54 -8.79 0.82
N TYR A 161 -0.17 -8.34 1.86
CA TYR A 161 -0.67 -6.97 2.01
C TYR A 161 0.16 -6.16 3.00
N LYS A 162 1.47 -6.04 2.73
CA LYS A 162 2.39 -5.28 3.59
C LYS A 162 1.90 -3.84 3.82
N GLY A 163 1.86 -3.43 5.09
CA GLY A 163 1.39 -2.10 5.50
C GLY A 163 -0.14 -1.96 5.58
N TRP A 164 -0.91 -2.99 5.28
CA TRP A 164 -2.35 -2.99 5.50
C TRP A 164 -2.66 -3.41 6.95
N THR A 165 -3.79 -2.93 7.46
CA THR A 165 -4.33 -3.27 8.76
C THR A 165 -5.37 -4.38 8.61
N VAL A 166 -5.39 -5.32 9.54
CA VAL A 166 -6.47 -6.32 9.63
C VAL A 166 -7.46 -5.87 10.70
N LYS A 167 -8.69 -5.49 10.33
CA LYS A 167 -9.75 -5.16 11.30
C LYS A 167 -10.60 -6.40 11.55
N ILE A 168 -10.70 -6.83 12.81
CA ILE A 168 -11.49 -7.98 13.25
C ILE A 168 -12.65 -7.46 14.11
N TYR A 169 -13.86 -7.54 13.59
CA TYR A 169 -15.09 -7.21 14.31
C TYR A 169 -15.64 -8.43 15.02
N THR A 170 -15.95 -8.29 16.31
CA THR A 170 -16.22 -9.43 17.18
C THR A 170 -17.26 -9.14 18.26
N ASN A 171 -18.04 -10.17 18.62
CA ASN A 171 -18.86 -10.22 19.82
C ASN A 171 -18.29 -11.16 20.89
N VAL A 172 -17.10 -11.72 20.65
CA VAL A 172 -16.46 -12.72 21.52
C VAL A 172 -16.20 -12.12 22.89
N THR A 173 -16.58 -12.84 23.93
CA THR A 173 -16.36 -12.48 25.32
C THR A 173 -15.28 -13.37 25.95
N ARG A 174 -15.00 -13.21 27.24
CA ARG A 174 -14.03 -14.07 27.94
C ARG A 174 -14.57 -15.49 28.18
N GLU A 175 -15.89 -15.61 28.18
CA GLU A 175 -16.61 -16.88 28.39
C GLU A 175 -16.54 -17.80 27.16
N ASP A 176 -16.21 -17.27 25.98
CA ASP A 176 -16.05 -18.04 24.74
C ASP A 176 -14.77 -18.90 24.69
N SER A 177 -14.08 -19.09 25.83
CA SER A 177 -12.99 -20.04 26.05
C SER A 177 -11.97 -20.07 24.89
N TYR A 178 -11.89 -21.18 24.15
CA TYR A 178 -10.95 -21.38 23.06
C TYR A 178 -11.05 -20.35 21.93
N VAL A 179 -12.26 -19.83 21.66
CA VAL A 179 -12.44 -18.79 20.64
C VAL A 179 -11.80 -17.49 21.08
N ASN A 180 -11.89 -17.16 22.37
CA ASN A 180 -11.23 -16.00 22.99
C ASN A 180 -9.70 -16.17 22.98
N GLU A 181 -9.19 -17.35 23.35
CA GLU A 181 -7.75 -17.65 23.33
C GLU A 181 -7.13 -17.37 21.96
N ILE A 182 -7.73 -17.89 20.88
CA ILE A 182 -7.25 -17.70 19.51
C ILE A 182 -7.28 -16.22 19.09
N LEU A 183 -8.39 -15.54 19.38
CA LEU A 183 -8.57 -14.14 19.02
C LEU A 183 -7.53 -13.25 19.73
N CYS A 184 -7.30 -13.51 21.01
CA CYS A 184 -6.33 -12.77 21.79
C CYS A 184 -4.89 -13.10 21.43
N GLU A 185 -4.55 -14.37 21.14
CA GLU A 185 -3.24 -14.72 20.58
C GLU A 185 -2.96 -13.94 19.29
N VAL A 186 -3.95 -13.84 18.40
CA VAL A 186 -3.82 -13.12 17.13
C VAL A 186 -3.68 -11.61 17.36
N TYR A 187 -4.52 -11.02 18.20
CA TYR A 187 -4.46 -9.59 18.48
C TYR A 187 -3.18 -9.20 19.23
N CYS A 188 -2.81 -9.91 20.30
CA CYS A 188 -1.66 -9.56 21.13
C CYS A 188 -0.32 -9.64 20.37
N ASN A 189 -0.19 -10.56 19.41
CA ASN A 189 1.08 -10.84 18.73
C ASN A 189 1.24 -10.13 17.37
N ASN A 190 0.25 -9.32 16.93
CA ASN A 190 0.28 -8.67 15.62
C ASN A 190 -0.16 -7.20 15.69
N ASP A 191 0.81 -6.29 15.65
CA ASP A 191 0.60 -4.83 15.70
C ASP A 191 -0.28 -4.29 14.57
N GLU A 192 -0.38 -4.99 13.45
CA GLU A 192 -1.23 -4.66 12.31
C GLU A 192 -2.71 -5.06 12.48
N VAL A 193 -3.06 -5.79 13.54
CA VAL A 193 -4.45 -6.23 13.79
C VAL A 193 -5.16 -5.23 14.68
N ASP A 194 -6.33 -4.75 14.29
CA ASP A 194 -7.25 -4.00 15.15
C ASP A 194 -8.40 -4.90 15.57
N LEU A 195 -8.70 -4.88 16.87
CA LEU A 195 -9.85 -5.58 17.44
C LEU A 195 -10.98 -4.59 17.68
N CYS A 196 -12.14 -4.87 17.08
CA CYS A 196 -13.32 -4.02 17.11
C CYS A 196 -14.44 -4.74 17.87
N ASP A 197 -14.66 -4.35 19.13
CA ASP A 197 -15.73 -4.90 19.96
C ASP A 197 -17.07 -4.30 19.53
N ILE A 198 -17.96 -5.13 18.98
CA ILE A 198 -19.27 -4.71 18.48
C ILE A 198 -20.17 -4.14 19.59
N SER A 199 -19.90 -4.46 20.86
CA SER A 199 -20.63 -3.94 22.01
C SER A 199 -20.16 -2.54 22.42
N ASN A 200 -19.07 -2.04 21.84
CA ASN A 200 -18.46 -0.76 22.21
C ASN A 200 -17.74 -0.12 21.00
N LEU A 201 -18.45 0.04 19.89
CA LEU A 201 -17.90 0.74 18.73
C LEU A 201 -17.90 2.26 18.95
N PRO A 202 -16.85 2.99 18.54
CA PRO A 202 -16.75 4.43 18.78
C PRO A 202 -17.90 5.25 18.17
N VAL A 203 -18.40 4.84 17.00
CA VAL A 203 -19.45 5.55 16.24
C VAL A 203 -20.86 5.01 16.54
N PHE A 204 -21.00 3.71 16.82
CA PHE A 204 -22.30 3.02 16.92
C PHE A 204 -22.63 2.56 18.35
N GLY A 205 -21.73 2.73 19.31
CA GLY A 205 -21.87 2.17 20.65
C GLY A 205 -22.12 0.66 20.60
N ALA A 206 -23.24 0.23 21.19
CA ALA A 206 -23.70 -1.16 21.24
C ALA A 206 -24.83 -1.48 20.25
N GLU A 207 -25.25 -0.53 19.40
CA GLU A 207 -26.43 -0.68 18.53
C GLU A 207 -26.35 -1.89 17.60
N LEU A 208 -25.13 -2.22 17.15
CA LEU A 208 -24.92 -3.28 16.17
C LEU A 208 -24.69 -4.67 16.79
N LYS A 209 -24.72 -4.78 18.13
CA LYS A 209 -24.40 -6.02 18.87
C LYS A 209 -25.30 -7.20 18.48
N ASN A 210 -26.56 -6.91 18.15
CA ASN A 210 -27.56 -7.93 17.82
C ASN A 210 -27.80 -8.08 16.31
N HIS A 211 -27.11 -7.31 15.46
CA HIS A 211 -27.20 -7.49 14.01
C HIS A 211 -26.49 -8.76 13.57
N ASN A 212 -26.86 -9.27 12.38
CA ASN A 212 -26.14 -10.36 11.73
C ASN A 212 -24.64 -10.08 11.65
N GLY A 213 -23.86 -10.91 12.35
CA GLY A 213 -22.41 -10.78 12.47
C GLY A 213 -21.67 -10.75 11.13
N MET A 214 -22.22 -11.35 10.08
CA MET A 214 -21.64 -11.31 8.74
C MET A 214 -21.51 -9.89 8.18
N PHE A 215 -22.31 -8.92 8.65
CA PHE A 215 -22.28 -7.55 8.13
C PHE A 215 -21.17 -6.72 8.75
N TRP A 216 -20.64 -7.08 9.92
CA TRP A 216 -19.66 -6.25 10.62
C TRP A 216 -18.39 -6.00 9.81
N ARG A 217 -17.96 -6.96 8.98
CA ARG A 217 -16.86 -6.77 8.02
C ARG A 217 -17.10 -5.66 6.99
N PHE A 218 -18.32 -5.15 6.83
CA PHE A 218 -18.65 -4.02 5.96
C PHE A 218 -18.52 -2.66 6.65
N LEU A 219 -18.31 -2.61 7.97
CA LEU A 219 -18.18 -1.35 8.73
C LEU A 219 -17.12 -0.37 8.22
N PRO A 220 -15.98 -0.81 7.64
CA PRO A 220 -15.01 0.13 7.05
C PRO A 220 -15.53 0.93 5.84
N LEU A 221 -16.68 0.58 5.27
CA LEU A 221 -17.30 1.33 4.17
C LEU A 221 -17.69 2.74 4.65
N GLY A 222 -17.10 3.77 4.04
CA GLY A 222 -17.26 5.15 4.50
C GLY A 222 -16.58 5.48 5.83
N ASP A 223 -15.77 4.58 6.40
CA ASP A 223 -14.94 4.90 7.58
C ASP A 223 -13.94 6.02 7.21
N PRO A 224 -13.94 7.14 7.95
CA PRO A 224 -13.16 8.32 7.57
C PRO A 224 -11.64 8.15 7.78
N THR A 225 -11.21 7.08 8.44
CA THR A 225 -9.80 6.71 8.63
C THR A 225 -9.28 5.74 7.56
N VAL A 226 -10.18 5.11 6.81
CA VAL A 226 -9.87 4.05 5.84
C VAL A 226 -9.97 4.60 4.42
N ASP A 227 -8.93 4.39 3.61
CA ASP A 227 -8.91 4.74 2.18
C ASP A 227 -9.38 3.59 1.30
N VAL A 228 -9.08 2.35 1.69
CA VAL A 228 -9.45 1.14 0.96
C VAL A 228 -9.78 0.05 1.96
N PHE A 229 -10.87 -0.69 1.75
CA PHE A 229 -11.10 -1.93 2.47
C PHE A 229 -11.43 -3.09 1.55
N LEU A 230 -11.12 -4.29 2.03
CA LEU A 230 -11.49 -5.57 1.46
C LEU A 230 -12.30 -6.34 2.51
N SER A 231 -13.51 -6.74 2.16
CA SER A 231 -14.30 -7.65 2.99
C SER A 231 -13.83 -9.08 2.78
N ARG A 232 -13.61 -9.84 3.86
CA ARG A 232 -13.12 -11.22 3.80
C ARG A 232 -13.84 -12.13 4.81
N ASP A 233 -14.08 -13.37 4.38
CA ASP A 233 -14.51 -14.45 5.27
C ASP A 233 -13.28 -15.04 6.00
N THR A 234 -13.44 -15.43 7.27
CA THR A 234 -12.36 -16.03 8.06
C THR A 234 -11.93 -17.38 7.48
N ASP A 235 -12.85 -18.08 6.84
CA ASP A 235 -12.64 -19.38 6.21
C ASP A 235 -12.08 -19.28 4.78
N SER A 236 -11.74 -18.10 4.28
CA SER A 236 -11.21 -17.90 2.91
C SER A 236 -9.70 -17.65 2.90
N VAL A 237 -8.93 -18.53 2.26
CA VAL A 237 -7.47 -18.41 2.11
C VAL A 237 -7.13 -17.22 1.21
N ILE A 238 -6.27 -16.32 1.72
CA ILE A 238 -5.69 -15.23 0.92
C ILE A 238 -4.64 -15.81 -0.02
N GLN A 239 -4.81 -15.55 -1.32
CA GLN A 239 -3.96 -16.10 -2.37
C GLN A 239 -3.23 -15.01 -3.14
N ARG A 240 -2.11 -15.37 -3.78
CA ARG A 240 -1.38 -14.43 -4.64
C ARG A 240 -2.25 -13.93 -5.80
N ARG A 241 -3.03 -14.83 -6.40
CA ARG A 241 -4.03 -14.51 -7.43
C ARG A 241 -5.03 -13.42 -7.01
N GLU A 242 -5.54 -13.50 -5.78
CA GLU A 242 -6.41 -12.47 -5.22
C GLU A 242 -5.67 -11.14 -5.08
N PHE A 243 -4.45 -11.17 -4.51
CA PHE A 243 -3.62 -9.99 -4.35
C PHE A 243 -3.31 -9.30 -5.69
N ASP A 244 -3.04 -10.06 -6.75
CA ASP A 244 -2.77 -9.49 -8.07
C ASP A 244 -4.02 -8.85 -8.67
N ALA A 245 -5.21 -9.45 -8.48
CA ALA A 245 -6.49 -8.87 -8.91
C ALA A 245 -6.85 -7.59 -8.14
N VAL A 246 -6.57 -7.56 -6.83
CA VAL A 246 -6.70 -6.35 -6.01
C VAL A 246 -5.70 -5.29 -6.49
N SER A 247 -4.46 -5.67 -6.75
CA SER A 247 -3.41 -4.76 -7.23
C SER A 247 -3.81 -4.12 -8.57
N GLU A 248 -4.33 -4.90 -9.52
CA GLU A 248 -4.86 -4.37 -10.78
C GLU A 248 -5.98 -3.35 -10.51
N TRP A 249 -6.99 -3.70 -9.68
CA TRP A 249 -8.07 -2.77 -9.34
C TRP A 249 -7.57 -1.47 -8.71
N LEU A 250 -6.57 -1.53 -7.83
CA LEU A 250 -6.01 -0.36 -7.15
C LEU A 250 -5.37 0.64 -8.13
N THR A 251 -4.91 0.20 -9.30
CA THR A 251 -4.40 1.10 -10.34
C THR A 251 -5.48 1.87 -11.10
N THR A 252 -6.75 1.46 -10.98
CA THR A 252 -7.88 2.10 -11.65
C THR A 252 -8.48 3.24 -10.83
N ASN A 253 -9.30 4.09 -11.45
CA ASN A 253 -10.13 5.07 -10.74
C ASN A 253 -11.47 4.50 -10.23
N LYS A 254 -11.72 3.19 -10.40
CA LYS A 254 -12.98 2.56 -9.99
C LYS A 254 -13.05 2.39 -8.48
N THR A 255 -14.20 2.73 -7.91
CA THR A 255 -14.46 2.67 -6.46
C THR A 255 -14.58 1.26 -5.95
N PHE A 256 -15.29 0.37 -6.66
CA PHE A 256 -15.61 -0.96 -6.17
C PHE A 256 -14.79 -2.06 -6.86
N HIS A 257 -14.60 -3.17 -6.15
CA HIS A 257 -14.00 -4.39 -6.67
C HIS A 257 -14.78 -5.62 -6.26
N VAL A 258 -14.88 -6.57 -7.18
CA VAL A 258 -15.54 -7.86 -6.98
C VAL A 258 -14.76 -8.95 -7.68
N MET A 259 -14.72 -10.12 -7.06
CA MET A 259 -14.00 -11.29 -7.58
C MET A 259 -14.88 -12.54 -7.56
N ARG A 260 -14.92 -13.28 -8.68
CA ARG A 260 -15.74 -14.48 -8.88
C ARG A 260 -14.91 -15.56 -9.57
N ASP A 261 -14.28 -16.43 -8.80
CA ASP A 261 -13.25 -17.36 -9.30
C ASP A 261 -13.68 -18.85 -9.30
N HIS A 262 -14.98 -19.11 -9.13
CA HIS A 262 -15.56 -20.46 -9.05
C HIS A 262 -16.91 -20.52 -9.80
N PRO A 263 -17.32 -21.67 -10.38
CA PRO A 263 -18.60 -21.78 -11.11
C PRO A 263 -19.84 -21.39 -10.29
N PHE A 264 -19.81 -21.60 -8.97
CA PHE A 264 -20.91 -21.22 -8.06
C PHE A 264 -20.80 -19.82 -7.47
N HIS A 265 -19.77 -19.05 -7.85
CA HIS A 265 -19.63 -17.64 -7.45
C HIS A 265 -20.45 -16.73 -8.39
N SER A 266 -21.76 -16.99 -8.51
CA SER A 266 -22.65 -16.33 -9.47
C SER A 266 -23.36 -15.08 -8.93
N HIS A 267 -23.19 -14.74 -7.66
CA HIS A 267 -23.76 -13.52 -7.10
C HIS A 267 -23.04 -12.27 -7.62
N LEU A 268 -23.79 -11.18 -7.77
CA LEU A 268 -23.26 -9.89 -8.21
C LEU A 268 -22.16 -9.37 -7.28
N VAL A 269 -22.33 -9.55 -5.97
CA VAL A 269 -21.32 -9.21 -4.97
C VAL A 269 -21.29 -10.33 -3.92
N LEU A 270 -20.18 -11.05 -3.84
CA LEU A 270 -19.93 -12.04 -2.79
C LEU A 270 -19.47 -11.31 -1.52
N GLY A 271 -20.06 -11.64 -0.37
CA GLY A 271 -19.78 -10.93 0.88
C GLY A 271 -18.33 -10.99 1.34
N GLY A 272 -17.62 -12.09 1.10
CA GLY A 272 -16.21 -12.25 1.42
C GLY A 272 -15.22 -11.87 0.31
N LEU A 273 -15.67 -11.43 -0.87
CA LEU A 273 -14.79 -11.21 -2.04
C LEU A 273 -15.08 -9.89 -2.77
N TRP A 274 -15.28 -8.83 -1.99
CA TRP A 274 -15.46 -7.48 -2.51
C TRP A 274 -14.68 -6.44 -1.70
N GLY A 275 -14.58 -5.23 -2.23
CA GLY A 275 -13.97 -4.10 -1.54
C GLY A 275 -14.35 -2.78 -2.16
N ALA A 276 -14.02 -1.70 -1.46
CA ALA A 276 -14.21 -0.34 -1.97
C ALA A 276 -13.05 0.58 -1.58
N LYS A 277 -12.80 1.58 -2.44
CA LYS A 277 -12.02 2.77 -2.13
C LYS A 277 -12.97 3.81 -1.53
N ASN A 278 -12.67 4.32 -0.34
CA ASN A 278 -13.45 5.35 0.33
C ASN A 278 -13.19 6.74 -0.28
N VAL A 279 -13.42 6.89 -1.59
CA VAL A 279 -13.21 8.16 -2.33
C VAL A 279 -14.35 9.15 -2.06
N ASN A 280 -15.61 8.72 -2.18
CA ASN A 280 -16.80 9.51 -1.84
C ASN A 280 -17.35 9.06 -0.47
N ARG A 281 -16.70 9.50 0.60
CA ARG A 281 -16.91 8.94 1.95
C ARG A 281 -18.34 9.07 2.44
N GLU A 282 -18.97 10.21 2.23
CA GLU A 282 -20.35 10.47 2.67
C GLU A 282 -21.35 9.52 1.98
N GLU A 283 -21.25 9.36 0.66
CA GLU A 283 -22.10 8.43 -0.10
C GLU A 283 -21.90 6.97 0.36
N LEU A 284 -20.65 6.58 0.63
CA LEU A 284 -20.33 5.23 1.10
C LEU A 284 -20.75 5.00 2.56
N GLU A 285 -20.70 6.04 3.39
CA GLU A 285 -21.27 6.01 4.74
C GLU A 285 -22.79 5.85 4.71
N ILE A 286 -23.50 6.61 3.86
CA ILE A 286 -24.94 6.42 3.65
C ILE A 286 -25.22 4.97 3.22
N LEU A 287 -24.39 4.43 2.32
CA LEU A 287 -24.52 3.05 1.85
C LEU A 287 -24.33 2.03 2.97
N ARG A 288 -23.31 2.23 3.83
CA ARG A 288 -23.08 1.42 5.04
C ARG A 288 -24.28 1.49 5.98
N ASN A 289 -24.77 2.69 6.27
CA ASN A 289 -25.89 2.88 7.18
C ASN A 289 -27.16 2.21 6.64
N ARG A 290 -27.38 2.24 5.32
CA ARG A 290 -28.48 1.48 4.67
C ARG A 290 -28.33 -0.04 4.79
N ILE A 291 -27.10 -0.58 4.73
CA ILE A 291 -26.85 -2.01 4.97
C ILE A 291 -27.30 -2.41 6.38
N PHE A 292 -26.93 -1.63 7.40
CA PHE A 292 -27.28 -1.91 8.79
C PHE A 292 -28.73 -1.53 9.17
N ALA A 293 -29.40 -0.72 8.36
CA ALA A 293 -30.84 -0.42 8.52
C ALA A 293 -31.75 -1.40 7.77
N ALA A 294 -31.20 -2.30 6.95
CA ALA A 294 -31.98 -3.32 6.28
C ALA A 294 -32.51 -4.35 7.30
N ASN A 295 -33.59 -5.06 6.95
CA ASN A 295 -34.16 -6.09 7.82
C ASN A 295 -33.07 -7.09 8.23
N ASP A 296 -32.94 -7.38 9.51
CA ASP A 296 -31.91 -8.32 9.95
C ASP A 296 -32.37 -9.76 9.69
N SER A 297 -31.57 -10.53 8.95
CA SER A 297 -31.86 -11.92 8.65
C SER A 297 -30.59 -12.73 8.71
N HIS A 298 -30.67 -13.89 9.36
CA HIS A 298 -29.59 -14.86 9.48
C HIS A 298 -29.69 -15.95 8.40
N SER A 299 -30.52 -15.73 7.37
CA SER A 299 -30.67 -16.67 6.27
C SER A 299 -29.37 -16.82 5.46
N TYR A 300 -29.18 -17.99 4.86
CA TYR A 300 -28.03 -18.26 4.02
C TYR A 300 -27.96 -17.27 2.84
N ASN A 301 -26.77 -16.76 2.54
CA ASN A 301 -26.49 -15.74 1.50
C ASN A 301 -27.19 -14.38 1.69
N TYR A 302 -27.71 -14.09 2.88
CA TYR A 302 -28.42 -12.82 3.12
C TYR A 302 -27.54 -11.58 2.90
N ASP A 303 -26.27 -11.66 3.28
CA ASP A 303 -25.28 -10.62 3.01
C ASP A 303 -25.12 -10.34 1.51
N GLN A 304 -25.10 -11.37 0.68
CA GLN A 304 -25.01 -11.21 -0.78
C GLN A 304 -26.30 -10.61 -1.37
N LEU A 305 -27.46 -10.94 -0.80
CA LEU A 305 -28.74 -10.32 -1.17
C LEU A 305 -28.75 -8.83 -0.83
N ILE A 306 -28.30 -8.46 0.37
CA ILE A 306 -28.19 -7.07 0.80
C ILE A 306 -27.23 -6.29 -0.09
N LEU A 307 -26.04 -6.84 -0.39
CA LEU A 307 -25.08 -6.21 -1.29
C LEU A 307 -25.65 -6.03 -2.70
N ARG A 308 -26.41 -7.00 -3.21
CA ARG A 308 -27.13 -6.87 -4.49
C ARG A 308 -28.16 -5.73 -4.46
N ASN A 309 -28.91 -5.58 -3.39
CA ASN A 309 -30.01 -4.60 -3.34
C ASN A 309 -29.54 -3.19 -2.99
N ILE A 310 -28.47 -3.08 -2.21
CA ILE A 310 -28.02 -1.81 -1.65
C ILE A 310 -26.77 -1.31 -2.37
N VAL A 311 -25.72 -2.14 -2.45
CA VAL A 311 -24.40 -1.73 -2.99
C VAL A 311 -24.36 -1.75 -4.51
N TRP A 312 -24.86 -2.82 -5.13
CA TRP A 312 -24.75 -3.02 -6.57
C TRP A 312 -25.38 -1.91 -7.43
N PRO A 313 -26.53 -1.29 -7.08
CA PRO A 313 -27.10 -0.20 -7.87
C PRO A 313 -26.15 0.98 -8.08
N LEU A 314 -25.32 1.29 -7.09
CA LEU A 314 -24.26 2.30 -7.19
C LEU A 314 -23.00 1.72 -7.85
N ALA A 315 -22.62 0.49 -7.48
CA ALA A 315 -21.37 -0.10 -7.92
C ALA A 315 -21.31 -0.45 -9.41
N LYS A 316 -22.43 -0.82 -10.06
CA LYS A 316 -22.47 -1.41 -11.41
C LYS A 316 -21.72 -0.61 -12.50
N ASN A 317 -21.65 0.72 -12.38
CA ASN A 317 -20.94 1.59 -13.35
C ASN A 317 -19.54 2.02 -12.86
N ASN A 318 -19.19 1.66 -11.62
CA ASN A 318 -18.00 2.11 -10.91
C ASN A 318 -17.23 0.95 -10.26
N VAL A 319 -17.10 -0.16 -11.00
CA VAL A 319 -16.54 -1.42 -10.49
C VAL A 319 -15.50 -2.01 -11.42
N VAL A 320 -14.47 -2.65 -10.84
CA VAL A 320 -13.65 -3.65 -11.53
C VAL A 320 -14.11 -5.03 -11.09
N GLN A 321 -14.42 -5.89 -12.05
CA GLN A 321 -14.89 -7.24 -11.80
C GLN A 321 -13.89 -8.22 -12.38
N HIS A 322 -13.36 -9.13 -11.56
CA HIS A 322 -12.57 -10.26 -12.05
C HIS A 322 -13.41 -11.52 -11.99
N ASP A 323 -13.57 -12.21 -13.12
CA ASP A 323 -14.49 -13.34 -13.24
C ASP A 323 -13.89 -14.45 -14.11
N SER A 324 -13.86 -15.67 -13.58
CA SER A 324 -13.33 -16.85 -14.25
C SER A 324 -14.38 -17.65 -15.02
N PHE A 325 -15.68 -17.49 -14.73
CA PHE A 325 -16.74 -18.37 -15.24
C PHE A 325 -17.98 -17.64 -15.76
N MET A 326 -18.39 -16.57 -15.09
CA MET A 326 -19.64 -15.84 -15.32
C MET A 326 -19.40 -14.48 -15.99
N CYS A 327 -18.24 -14.27 -16.62
CA CYS A 327 -17.90 -13.00 -17.29
C CYS A 327 -18.92 -12.58 -18.36
N HIS A 328 -19.65 -13.52 -18.96
CA HIS A 328 -20.72 -13.27 -19.93
C HIS A 328 -22.04 -12.83 -19.31
N LYS A 329 -22.28 -13.14 -18.03
CA LYS A 329 -23.46 -12.67 -17.28
C LYS A 329 -23.21 -11.31 -16.63
N HIS A 330 -21.94 -10.95 -16.47
CA HIS A 330 -21.52 -9.73 -15.78
C HIS A 330 -20.72 -8.86 -16.75
N GLU A 331 -21.44 -8.08 -17.56
CA GLU A 331 -20.86 -7.19 -18.55
C GLU A 331 -19.74 -6.31 -17.94
N GLY A 332 -18.67 -6.12 -18.70
CA GLY A 332 -17.47 -5.40 -18.24
C GLY A 332 -16.55 -6.19 -17.29
N SER A 333 -16.83 -7.48 -17.05
CA SER A 333 -15.90 -8.35 -16.31
C SER A 333 -14.62 -8.60 -17.08
N ARG A 334 -13.54 -8.74 -16.33
CA ARG A 334 -12.20 -9.05 -16.82
C ARG A 334 -11.80 -10.43 -16.34
N ALA A 335 -10.93 -11.08 -17.10
CA ALA A 335 -10.24 -12.25 -16.61
C ALA A 335 -9.31 -11.89 -15.44
N PHE A 336 -9.04 -12.85 -14.56
CA PHE A 336 -8.00 -12.69 -13.53
C PHE A 336 -6.62 -12.42 -14.15
N PRO A 337 -5.76 -11.65 -13.47
CA PRO A 337 -4.51 -11.18 -14.07
C PRO A 337 -3.44 -12.26 -14.18
N THR A 338 -3.53 -13.33 -13.39
CA THR A 338 -2.59 -14.45 -13.33
C THR A 338 -3.29 -15.76 -13.65
N ALA A 339 -2.53 -16.80 -13.95
CA ALA A 339 -3.05 -18.16 -14.03
C ALA A 339 -3.24 -18.72 -12.62
N ARG A 340 -4.13 -19.68 -12.47
CA ARG A 340 -4.27 -20.47 -11.27
C ARG A 340 -3.17 -21.52 -11.22
N GLU A 341 -2.37 -21.45 -10.17
CA GLU A 341 -1.21 -22.31 -9.97
C GLU A 341 -1.56 -23.66 -9.33
N ILE A 342 -2.64 -23.71 -8.54
CA ILE A 342 -3.10 -24.88 -7.77
C ILE A 342 -4.64 -24.95 -7.76
N ASP A 343 -5.22 -26.11 -7.44
CA ASP A 343 -6.68 -26.38 -7.50
C ASP A 343 -7.52 -25.65 -6.44
N ILE A 344 -7.13 -24.44 -6.07
CA ILE A 344 -7.85 -23.54 -5.18
C ILE A 344 -8.31 -22.31 -5.97
N TYR A 345 -9.51 -21.83 -5.67
CA TYR A 345 -10.07 -20.61 -6.21
C TYR A 345 -9.97 -19.46 -5.21
N VAL A 346 -10.00 -18.20 -5.65
CA VAL A 346 -10.15 -17.05 -4.74
C VAL A 346 -11.45 -17.17 -3.92
N GLY A 347 -11.33 -17.23 -2.58
CA GLY A 347 -12.41 -17.61 -1.65
C GLY A 347 -12.41 -19.09 -1.22
N TRP A 348 -11.36 -19.84 -1.55
CA TRP A 348 -11.20 -21.22 -1.13
C TRP A 348 -11.11 -21.35 0.38
N GLY A 349 -11.83 -22.34 0.93
CA GLY A 349 -11.74 -22.66 2.35
C GLY A 349 -11.15 -24.05 2.55
N PRO A 350 -10.15 -24.22 3.42
CA PRO A 350 -9.38 -25.45 3.47
C PRO A 350 -10.10 -26.62 4.16
N TYR A 351 -11.32 -26.42 4.67
CA TYR A 351 -12.07 -27.42 5.43
C TYR A 351 -13.41 -27.75 4.76
N GLY A 352 -13.72 -29.05 4.63
CA GLY A 352 -15.04 -29.55 4.24
C GLY A 352 -15.47 -29.21 2.80
N LYS A 353 -14.54 -29.09 1.86
CA LYS A 353 -14.81 -28.66 0.46
C LYS A 353 -14.42 -29.71 -0.60
N GLU A 354 -14.41 -30.99 -0.27
CA GLU A 354 -14.06 -32.06 -1.22
C GLU A 354 -14.97 -32.09 -2.46
N GLU A 355 -16.26 -31.86 -2.29
CA GLU A 355 -17.23 -31.84 -3.40
C GLU A 355 -17.04 -30.62 -4.30
N ALA A 356 -16.81 -29.44 -3.71
CA ALA A 356 -16.50 -28.23 -4.46
C ALA A 356 -15.20 -28.40 -5.25
N LEU A 357 -14.19 -29.07 -4.68
CA LEU A 357 -12.95 -29.41 -5.37
C LEU A 357 -13.21 -30.34 -6.56
N LYS A 358 -14.02 -31.39 -6.39
CA LYS A 358 -14.35 -32.35 -7.46
C LYS A 358 -15.08 -31.69 -8.64
N ILE A 359 -16.01 -30.79 -8.37
CA ILE A 359 -16.73 -30.03 -9.41
C ILE A 359 -15.77 -29.09 -10.12
N PHE A 360 -14.98 -28.35 -9.34
CA PHE A 360 -14.00 -27.41 -9.86
C PHE A 360 -12.94 -28.10 -10.73
N GLN A 361 -12.44 -29.27 -10.32
CA GLN A 361 -11.45 -30.04 -11.05
C GLN A 361 -11.90 -30.50 -12.43
N LYS A 362 -13.20 -30.67 -12.63
CA LYS A 362 -13.79 -31.13 -13.88
C LYS A 362 -14.28 -29.98 -14.77
N THR A 363 -14.29 -28.74 -14.28
CA THR A 363 -14.86 -27.60 -15.00
C THR A 363 -13.76 -26.75 -15.63
N MET A 364 -13.75 -26.69 -16.97
CA MET A 364 -12.91 -25.74 -17.70
C MET A 364 -13.53 -24.35 -17.68
N CYS A 365 -12.68 -23.33 -17.54
CA CYS A 365 -13.10 -21.94 -17.70
C CYS A 365 -13.63 -21.68 -19.11
N PRO A 366 -14.70 -20.88 -19.29
CA PRO A 366 -15.13 -20.44 -20.62
C PRO A 366 -14.04 -19.65 -21.33
N LEU A 367 -13.84 -19.89 -22.63
CA LEU A 367 -12.75 -19.28 -23.41
C LEU A 367 -12.75 -17.74 -23.30
N GLN A 368 -13.93 -17.11 -23.36
CA GLN A 368 -14.07 -15.65 -23.24
C GLN A 368 -13.73 -15.08 -21.86
N CYS A 369 -13.68 -15.90 -20.80
CA CYS A 369 -13.33 -15.45 -19.45
C CYS A 369 -11.84 -15.64 -19.14
N ARG A 370 -11.06 -16.17 -20.07
CA ARG A 370 -9.62 -16.40 -19.89
C ARG A 370 -8.83 -15.19 -20.36
N LYS A 371 -7.80 -14.83 -19.59
CA LYS A 371 -6.85 -13.78 -20.02
C LYS A 371 -5.97 -14.27 -21.16
N LYS A 372 -5.63 -15.56 -21.15
CA LYS A 372 -4.93 -16.25 -22.22
C LYS A 372 -5.70 -17.52 -22.61
N PRO A 373 -5.88 -17.82 -23.91
CA PRO A 373 -6.67 -18.97 -24.35
C PRO A 373 -6.29 -20.30 -23.70
N GLU A 374 -5.00 -20.51 -23.42
CA GLU A 374 -4.44 -21.72 -22.81
C GLU A 374 -4.72 -21.87 -21.30
N TRP A 375 -5.20 -20.83 -20.61
CA TRP A 375 -5.54 -20.88 -19.19
C TRP A 375 -6.89 -21.58 -18.95
N THR A 376 -6.93 -22.88 -19.21
CA THR A 376 -8.14 -23.71 -19.14
C THR A 376 -8.74 -23.81 -17.74
N ARG A 377 -7.95 -23.55 -16.69
CA ARG A 377 -8.39 -23.61 -15.29
C ARG A 377 -8.44 -22.26 -14.61
N CYS A 378 -8.44 -21.14 -15.37
CA CYS A 378 -8.29 -19.73 -14.93
C CYS A 378 -7.58 -19.60 -13.61
#